data_AF-X1HWG1-F1
#
_entry.id   AF-X1HWG1-F1
#
_cell.length_a   1.000
_cell.length_b   1.000
_cell.length_c   1.000
_cell.angle_alpha   90.00
_cell.angle_beta   90.00
_cell.angle_gamma   90.00
#
_symmetry.space_group_name_H-M   'P 1'
#
loop_
_entity.id
_entity.type
_entity.pdbx_description
1 polymer ?
#
loop_
_entity_poly.entity_id
_entity_poly.type
_entity_poly.pdbx_seq_one_letter_code
_entity_poly.pdbx_strand_id
1 'polypeptide(L)'
;MKVLILTEGGEKIGFGHITRCIALYEALREESIDTELVINGDRGIFDLLRHKNFSRFDWIKNKERLFKILTHSDFIPPVRIYI
;
A
#
# COMPACT_ATOMS: atom_id res chain seq x y z
N MET A 1 4.84 -16.39 3.00
CA MET A 1 3.57 -15.66 2.86
C MET A 1 3.92 -14.24 2.48
N LYS A 2 3.36 -13.70 1.39
CA LYS A 2 3.60 -12.31 0.96
C LYS A 2 2.28 -11.56 1.02
N VAL A 3 2.25 -10.41 1.68
CA VAL A 3 1.06 -9.56 1.83
C VAL A 3 1.22 -8.28 1.01
N LEU A 4 0.20 -7.97 0.20
CA LEU A 4 0.10 -6.68 -0.49
C LEU A 4 -0.96 -5.81 0.18
N ILE A 5 -0.59 -4.58 0.55
CA ILE A 5 -1.51 -3.56 1.07
C ILE A 5 -1.72 -2.51 -0.01
N LEU A 6 -2.92 -2.47 -0.61
CA LEU A 6 -3.29 -1.41 -1.54
C LEU A 6 -3.80 -0.19 -0.77
N THR A 7 -3.35 1.01 -1.15
CA THR A 7 -3.90 2.25 -0.62
C THR A 7 -3.76 3.39 -1.63
N GLU A 8 -4.34 4.54 -1.29
CA GLU A 8 -4.31 5.76 -2.07
C GLU A 8 -4.05 6.95 -1.15
N GLY A 9 -3.38 7.99 -1.65
CA GLY A 9 -3.09 9.18 -0.85
C GLY A 9 -2.11 10.10 -1.54
N GLY A 10 -1.99 11.32 -1.03
CA GLY A 10 -1.12 12.34 -1.62
C GLY A 10 -1.53 13.74 -1.21
N GLU A 11 -0.83 14.74 -1.72
CA GLU A 11 -1.03 16.15 -1.42
C GLU A 11 -2.47 16.61 -1.67
N LYS A 12 -3.13 16.05 -2.70
CA LYS A 12 -4.49 16.47 -3.10
C LYS A 12 -5.62 15.87 -2.27
N ILE A 13 -5.45 14.66 -1.74
CA ILE A 13 -6.51 13.91 -1.03
C ILE A 13 -6.18 13.63 0.43
N GLY A 14 -4.98 13.98 0.88
CA GLY A 14 -4.44 13.74 2.21
C GLY A 14 -3.68 12.42 2.33
N PHE A 15 -2.98 12.28 3.47
CA PHE A 15 -2.13 11.12 3.76
C PHE A 15 -2.76 10.12 4.75
N GLY A 16 -3.99 10.37 5.22
CA GLY A 16 -4.62 9.57 6.29
C GLY A 16 -4.80 8.09 5.96
N HIS A 17 -5.08 7.75 4.70
CA HIS A 17 -5.16 6.35 4.27
C HIS A 17 -3.79 5.68 4.26
N ILE A 18 -2.75 6.41 3.85
CA ILE A 18 -1.38 5.89 3.82
C ILE A 18 -0.85 5.67 5.24
N THR A 19 -1.06 6.61 6.16
CA THR A 19 -0.59 6.48 7.55
C THR A 19 -1.25 5.30 8.29
N ARG A 20 -2.55 5.05 8.08
CA ARG A 20 -3.22 3.86 8.63
C ARG A 20 -2.69 2.55 8.04
N CYS A 21 -2.48 2.51 6.72
CA CYS A 21 -1.89 1.36 6.05
C CYS A 21 -0.43 1.12 6.47
N ILE A 22 0.31 2.17 6.80
CA ILE A 22 1.65 2.07 7.41
C ILE A 22 1.58 1.37 8.77
N ALA A 23 0.62 1.71 9.63
CA ALA A 23 0.50 1.03 10.92
C ALA A 23 0.29 -0.49 10.76
N LEU A 24 -0.55 -0.91 9.81
CA LEU A 24 -0.74 -2.32 9.49
C LEU A 24 0.52 -2.96 8.87
N TYR A 25 1.21 -2.22 7.99
CA TYR A 25 2.48 -2.64 7.41
C TYR A 25 3.50 -2.95 8.51
N GLU A 26 3.71 -2.05 9.47
CA GLU A 26 4.68 -2.25 10.55
C GLU A 26 4.31 -3.47 11.41
N ALA A 27 3.03 -3.62 11.78
CA ALA A 27 2.58 -4.78 12.55
C ALA A 27 2.84 -6.12 11.83
N LEU A 28 2.64 -6.19 10.52
CA LEU A 28 2.97 -7.39 9.73
C LEU A 28 4.48 -7.61 9.64
N ARG A 29 5.27 -6.54 9.54
CA ARG A 29 6.74 -6.61 9.49
C ARG A 29 7.33 -7.08 10.81
N GLU A 30 6.76 -6.72 11.95
CA GLU A 30 7.14 -7.22 13.28
C GLU A 30 6.99 -8.74 13.37
N GLU A 31 5.95 -9.29 12.76
CA GLU A 31 5.73 -10.74 12.62
C GLU A 31 6.56 -11.39 11.50
N SER A 32 7.57 -10.69 10.97
CA SER A 32 8.44 -11.15 9.87
C SER A 32 7.71 -11.52 8.57
N ILE A 33 6.51 -10.97 8.34
CA ILE A 33 5.74 -11.21 7.11
C ILE A 33 6.28 -10.30 6.00
N ASP A 34 6.56 -10.89 4.82
CA ASP A 34 6.95 -10.12 3.64
C ASP A 34 5.76 -9.26 3.18
N THR A 35 5.88 -7.94 3.36
CA THR A 35 4.79 -6.99 3.16
C THR A 35 5.24 -5.88 2.21
N GLU A 36 4.40 -5.51 1.27
CA GLU A 36 4.63 -4.44 0.30
C GLU A 36 3.41 -3.51 0.24
N LEU A 37 3.66 -2.20 0.26
CA LEU A 37 2.63 -1.18 0.05
C LEU A 37 2.50 -0.88 -1.45
N VAL A 38 1.30 -0.92 -1.99
CA VAL A 38 1.00 -0.54 -3.37
C VAL A 38 0.12 0.69 -3.36
N ILE A 39 0.68 1.82 -3.81
CA ILE A 39 0.09 3.13 -3.53
C ILE A 39 -0.25 3.85 -4.83
N ASN A 40 -1.52 4.23 -4.94
CA ASN A 40 -1.97 5.21 -5.92
C ASN A 40 -1.81 6.62 -5.32
N GLY A 41 -0.69 7.28 -5.63
CA GLY A 41 -0.35 8.57 -5.03
C GLY A 41 0.65 9.39 -5.82
N ASP A 42 0.82 10.64 -5.40
CA ASP A 42 1.77 11.60 -5.97
C ASP A 42 3.17 11.48 -5.36
N ARG A 43 4.04 12.48 -5.55
CA ARG A 43 5.42 12.45 -5.04
C ARG A 43 5.51 12.83 -3.57
N GLY A 44 4.50 13.47 -2.99
CA GLY A 44 4.50 13.88 -1.58
C GLY A 44 4.54 12.70 -0.61
N ILE A 45 4.26 11.48 -1.08
CA ILE A 45 4.28 10.27 -0.27
C ILE A 45 5.70 9.72 0.01
N PHE A 46 6.72 10.14 -0.75
CA PHE A 46 8.05 9.51 -0.69
C PHE A 46 8.72 9.64 0.66
N ASP A 47 8.63 10.82 1.30
CA ASP A 47 9.21 11.02 2.63
C ASP A 47 8.50 10.20 3.70
N LEU A 48 7.18 10.03 3.57
CA LEU A 48 6.38 9.22 4.49
C LEU A 48 6.72 7.72 4.39
N LEU A 49 7.18 7.28 3.22
CA LEU A 49 7.44 5.88 2.91
C LEU A 49 8.93 5.54 2.91
N ARG A 50 9.77 6.44 3.42
CA ARG A 50 11.21 6.23 3.47
C ARG A 50 11.53 4.93 4.21
N HIS A 51 12.42 4.13 3.63
CA HIS A 51 12.85 2.82 4.14
C HIS A 51 11.77 1.72 4.18
N LYS A 52 10.58 1.95 3.63
CA LYS A 52 9.53 0.94 3.50
C LYS A 52 9.56 0.30 2.12
N ASN A 53 9.14 -0.96 2.03
CA ASN A 53 8.95 -1.63 0.75
C ASN A 53 7.62 -1.17 0.11
N PHE A 54 7.69 -0.43 -0.99
CA PHE A 54 6.50 0.05 -1.69
C PHE A 54 6.66 0.14 -3.22
N SER A 55 5.53 -0.01 -3.90
CA SER A 55 5.36 0.23 -5.33
C SER A 55 4.35 1.36 -5.54
N ARG A 56 4.75 2.43 -6.24
CA ARG A 56 3.84 3.53 -6.60
C ARG A 56 3.37 3.40 -8.04
N PHE A 57 2.08 3.13 -8.24
CA PHE A 57 1.43 3.19 -9.54
C PHE A 57 -0.09 3.28 -9.37
N ASP A 58 -0.78 3.78 -10.39
CA ASP A 58 -2.24 3.79 -10.44
C ASP A 58 -2.74 2.35 -10.65
N TRP A 59 -2.96 1.63 -9.55
CA TRP A 59 -3.42 0.24 -9.57
C TRP A 59 -4.89 0.11 -9.99
N ILE A 60 -5.67 1.21 -9.96
CA ILE A 60 -7.06 1.24 -10.44
C ILE A 60 -7.07 1.17 -11.97
N LYS A 61 -6.20 1.94 -12.63
CA LYS A 61 -6.08 1.96 -14.10
C LYS A 61 -5.24 0.82 -14.64
N ASN A 62 -4.18 0.41 -13.93
CA ASN A 62 -3.24 -0.61 -14.40
C ASN A 62 -3.59 -2.00 -13.85
N LYS A 63 -4.80 -2.49 -14.16
CA LYS A 63 -5.28 -3.80 -13.67
C LYS A 63 -4.37 -4.95 -14.07
N GLU A 64 -3.81 -4.95 -15.27
CA GLU A 64 -2.89 -6.00 -15.71
C GLU A 64 -1.65 -6.09 -14.82
N ARG A 65 -1.05 -4.93 -14.48
CA ARG A 65 0.09 -4.88 -13.57
C ARG A 65 -0.30 -5.35 -12.18
N LEU A 66 -1.48 -4.94 -11.71
CA LEU A 66 -2.02 -5.38 -10.42
C LEU A 66 -2.21 -6.92 -10.39
N PHE A 67 -2.82 -7.51 -11.41
CA PHE A 67 -3.00 -8.96 -11.49
C PHE A 67 -1.66 -9.71 -11.52
N LYS A 68 -0.65 -9.19 -12.24
CA LYS A 68 0.70 -9.79 -12.27
C LYS A 68 1.39 -9.82 -10.90
N ILE A 69 1.12 -8.86 -10.02
CA ILE A 69 1.69 -8.86 -8.66
C ILE A 69 0.86 -9.68 -7.68
N LEU A 70 -0.46 -9.81 -7.91
CA LEU A 70 -1.37 -10.58 -7.06
C LEU A 70 -1.19 -12.09 -7.19
N THR A 71 -0.72 -12.60 -8.34
CA THR A 71 -0.61 -14.06 -8.59
C THR A 71 0.35 -14.80 -7.65
N HIS A 72 1.12 -14.10 -6.82
CA HIS A 72 2.07 -14.67 -5.87
C HIS A 72 1.91 -14.12 -4.44
N SER A 73 0.76 -13.54 -4.08
CA SER A 73 0.57 -12.87 -2.78
C SER A 73 -0.83 -13.05 -2.21
N ASP A 74 -0.91 -13.10 -0.87
CA ASP A 74 -2.14 -12.94 -0.11
C ASP A 74 -2.55 -11.46 -0.06
N PHE A 75 -3.85 -11.18 -0.16
CA PHE A 75 -4.37 -9.85 -0.45
C PHE A 75 -5.17 -9.26 0.71
N ILE A 76 -4.81 -8.04 1.13
CA ILE A 76 -5.61 -7.23 2.06
C ILE A 76 -6.16 -6.02 1.28
N PRO A 77 -7.48 -5.96 1.00
CA PRO A 77 -8.07 -4.80 0.35
C PRO A 77 -7.94 -3.54 1.23
N PRO A 78 -7.96 -2.34 0.63
CA PRO A 78 -7.96 -1.09 1.39
C PRO A 78 -9.14 -1.12 2.37
N VAL A 79 -8.84 -0.96 3.66
CA VAL A 79 -9.87 -0.97 4.69
C VAL A 79 -10.72 0.29 4.53
N ARG A 80 -11.92 0.15 3.94
CA ARG A 80 -12.96 1.17 4.01
C ARG A 80 -13.54 1.14 5.43
N ILE A 81 -12.86 1.82 6.35
CA ILE A 81 -13.47 2.19 7.64
C ILE A 81 -14.10 3.56 7.42
N TYR A 82 -15.43 3.60 7.32
CA TYR A 82 -16.18 4.84 7.51
C TYR A 82 -15.98 5.23 8.98
N ILE A 83 -15.33 6.38 9.20
CA ILE A 83 -15.34 7.06 10.49
C ILE A 83 -16.36 8.18 10.42
#